data_AF-A0A7J2U4G3-F1
#
_entry.id   AF-A0A7J2U4G3-F1
#
_cell.length_a   1.000
_cell.length_b   1.000
_cell.length_c   1.000
_cell.angle_alpha   90.00
_cell.angle_beta   90.00
_cell.angle_gamma   90.00
#
_symmetry.space_group_name_H-M   'P 1'
#
loop_
_entity.id
_entity.type
_entity.pdbx_description
1 polymer ?
#
loop_
_entity_poly.entity_id
_entity_poly.type
_entity_poly.pdbx_seq_one_letter_code
_entity_poly.pdbx_strand_id
1 'polypeptide(L)'
;MRSIYLAIVALALLAIVFPAVLAASDPTLTLTFIAPDKTALANAPIKVFDSNGNLVTNATTDASGKATVSVSTTGLYNILAAGSGYYILTVLNVAASSTTATIDASAMYKVDILSTLKSVDVKVSRGETPNAKIGLTTNTSLYTDAGKTITLEFPSQVSAFPYVYKLNKIVYDSTTTTNNTVTIAVNANAVVTAYYEKVLILQVLPTWVLIVFAAVIIIAVGVLAFAPRMAKKVILSIMEEDREFVKRKRFVKGREDEE
;
A
#
# COMPACT_ATOMS: atom_id res chain seq x y z
N MET A 1 37.82 43.03 -46.38
CA MET A 1 37.35 41.63 -46.42
C MET A 1 38.21 40.64 -45.61
N ARG A 2 39.36 41.02 -45.01
CA ARG A 2 40.17 40.11 -44.17
C ARG A 2 39.78 40.05 -42.68
N SER A 3 39.00 41.01 -42.18
CA SER A 3 38.59 41.07 -40.76
C SER A 3 37.34 40.25 -40.43
N ILE A 4 36.50 39.94 -41.41
CA ILE A 4 35.26 39.16 -41.21
C ILE A 4 35.57 37.66 -41.10
N TYR A 5 36.55 37.15 -41.85
CA TYR A 5 36.99 35.76 -41.73
C TYR A 5 37.70 35.47 -40.41
N LEU A 6 38.42 36.44 -39.82
CA LEU A 6 39.06 36.25 -38.51
C LEU A 6 38.03 36.16 -37.37
N ALA A 7 36.92 36.93 -37.46
CA ALA A 7 35.85 36.88 -36.48
C ALA A 7 35.00 35.59 -36.60
N ILE A 8 34.78 35.10 -37.82
CA ILE A 8 34.04 33.84 -38.05
C ILE A 8 34.88 32.62 -37.65
N VAL A 9 36.20 32.64 -37.88
CA VAL A 9 37.10 31.57 -37.40
C VAL A 9 37.26 31.61 -35.88
N ALA A 10 37.26 32.79 -35.25
CA ALA A 10 37.26 32.93 -33.79
C ALA A 10 35.94 32.46 -33.15
N LEU A 11 34.79 32.65 -33.81
CA LEU A 11 33.49 32.14 -33.35
C LEU A 11 33.34 30.63 -33.57
N ALA A 12 33.95 30.08 -34.63
CA ALA A 12 33.99 28.64 -34.89
C ALA A 12 34.96 27.89 -33.94
N LEU A 13 36.01 28.56 -33.44
CA LEU A 13 36.93 28.01 -32.43
C LEU A 13 36.37 28.04 -31.01
N LEU A 14 35.30 28.81 -30.74
CA LEU A 14 34.66 28.86 -29.42
C LEU A 14 33.60 27.75 -29.23
N ALA A 15 33.33 26.93 -30.25
CA ALA A 15 32.24 25.96 -30.25
C ALA A 15 32.62 24.54 -29.79
N ILE A 16 33.84 24.28 -29.32
CA ILE A 16 34.26 22.91 -28.94
C ILE A 16 35.09 22.90 -27.66
N VAL A 17 34.52 23.38 -26.56
CA VAL A 17 34.83 22.82 -25.22
C VAL A 17 33.56 22.90 -24.38
N PHE A 18 32.52 22.15 -24.77
CA PHE A 18 31.63 21.66 -23.73
C PHE A 18 32.45 20.63 -22.95
N PRO A 19 32.72 20.82 -21.64
CA PRO A 19 33.19 19.70 -20.85
C PRO A 19 32.13 18.61 -21.02
N ALA A 20 32.51 17.49 -21.64
CA ALA A 20 31.72 16.29 -21.56
C ALA A 20 31.58 16.02 -20.06
N VAL A 21 30.40 16.29 -19.51
CA VAL A 21 30.06 15.82 -18.18
C VAL A 21 30.11 14.30 -18.34
N LEU A 22 31.22 13.70 -17.91
CA LEU A 22 31.32 12.27 -17.74
C LEU A 22 30.22 11.93 -16.74
N ALA A 23 29.10 11.41 -17.24
CA ALA A 23 28.07 10.86 -16.38
C ALA A 23 28.76 9.79 -15.53
N ALA A 24 28.86 10.05 -14.23
CA ALA A 24 29.40 9.07 -13.30
C ALA A 24 28.55 7.81 -13.43
N SER A 25 29.20 6.65 -13.61
CA SER A 25 28.48 5.38 -13.66
C SER A 25 27.71 5.17 -12.36
N ASP A 26 26.44 4.78 -12.47
CA ASP A 26 25.60 4.44 -11.33
C ASP A 26 26.31 3.47 -10.37
N PRO A 27 26.40 3.79 -9.06
CA PRO A 27 26.97 2.90 -8.08
C PRO A 27 26.33 1.51 -8.08
N THR A 28 27.15 0.48 -7.98
CA THR A 28 26.70 -0.93 -7.96
C THR A 28 26.89 -1.54 -6.57
N LEU A 29 25.85 -2.19 -6.06
CA LEU A 29 25.85 -2.92 -4.80
C LEU A 29 25.89 -4.41 -5.07
N THR A 30 26.84 -5.08 -4.43
CA THR A 30 26.93 -6.53 -4.39
C THR A 30 26.59 -6.98 -2.98
N LEU A 31 25.42 -7.58 -2.81
CA LEU A 31 24.87 -7.95 -1.51
C LEU A 31 24.89 -9.48 -1.37
N THR A 32 25.29 -9.97 -0.21
CA THR A 32 25.19 -11.39 0.15
C THR A 32 24.36 -11.52 1.42
N PHE A 33 23.28 -12.27 1.36
CA PHE A 33 22.34 -12.47 2.46
C PHE A 33 22.51 -13.86 3.08
N ILE A 34 22.69 -13.90 4.39
CA ILE A 34 22.70 -15.12 5.19
C ILE A 34 21.41 -15.11 6.03
N ALA A 35 20.65 -16.19 5.95
CA ALA A 35 19.42 -16.39 6.68
C ALA A 35 19.67 -16.65 8.18
N PRO A 36 18.63 -16.54 9.05
CA PRO A 36 18.79 -16.77 10.49
C PRO A 36 19.29 -18.17 10.85
N ASP A 37 19.04 -19.17 10.01
CA ASP A 37 19.52 -20.55 10.15
C ASP A 37 20.95 -20.76 9.62
N LYS A 38 21.66 -19.68 9.29
CA LYS A 38 23.02 -19.64 8.74
C LYS A 38 23.16 -20.21 7.33
N THR A 39 22.05 -20.37 6.61
CA THR A 39 22.07 -20.78 5.21
C THR A 39 22.07 -19.57 4.28
N ALA A 40 22.41 -19.77 3.01
CA ALA A 40 22.25 -18.74 1.99
C ALA A 40 20.76 -18.43 1.81
N LEU A 41 20.38 -17.15 1.87
CA LEU A 41 19.01 -16.73 1.61
C LEU A 41 18.75 -16.75 0.10
N ALA A 42 18.43 -17.91 -0.46
CA ALA A 42 18.25 -18.10 -1.90
C ALA A 42 16.85 -17.73 -2.40
N ASN A 43 16.76 -17.24 -3.64
CA ASN A 43 15.51 -16.90 -4.34
C ASN A 43 14.58 -15.93 -3.58
N ALA A 44 15.16 -15.08 -2.73
CA ALA A 44 14.42 -14.12 -1.93
C ALA A 44 14.31 -12.77 -2.65
N PRO A 45 13.11 -12.16 -2.71
CA PRO A 45 12.97 -10.84 -3.29
C PRO A 45 13.59 -9.78 -2.35
N ILE A 46 14.36 -8.89 -2.95
CA ILE A 46 15.01 -7.75 -2.32
C ILE A 46 14.40 -6.48 -2.88
N LYS A 47 14.12 -5.52 -1.99
CA LYS A 47 13.71 -4.16 -2.32
C LYS A 47 14.71 -3.20 -1.71
N VAL A 48 15.17 -2.25 -2.51
CA VAL A 48 16.11 -1.20 -2.08
C VAL A 48 15.39 0.12 -2.12
N PHE A 49 15.35 0.80 -0.98
CA PHE A 49 14.73 2.10 -0.82
C PHE A 49 15.77 3.16 -0.54
N ASP A 50 15.56 4.37 -1.03
CA ASP A 50 16.37 5.53 -0.67
C ASP A 50 16.16 5.93 0.82
N SER A 51 16.85 6.98 1.26
CA SER A 51 16.74 7.53 2.62
C SER A 51 15.36 8.14 2.94
N ASN A 52 14.54 8.41 1.91
CA ASN A 52 13.19 8.93 2.03
C ASN A 52 12.11 7.82 1.97
N GLY A 53 12.50 6.57 1.70
CA GLY A 53 11.61 5.42 1.60
C GLY A 53 11.02 5.18 0.22
N ASN A 54 11.52 5.85 -0.82
CA ASN A 54 11.12 5.56 -2.20
C ASN A 54 11.81 4.30 -2.68
N LEU A 55 11.07 3.42 -3.34
CA LEU A 55 11.65 2.23 -3.96
C LEU A 55 12.52 2.66 -5.15
N VAL A 56 13.82 2.38 -5.08
CA VAL A 56 14.78 2.71 -6.14
C VAL A 56 14.95 1.53 -7.09
N THR A 57 15.06 0.33 -6.53
CA THR A 57 15.24 -0.89 -7.33
C THR A 57 14.81 -2.13 -6.56
N ASN A 58 14.63 -3.23 -7.28
CA ASN A 58 14.35 -4.54 -6.73
C ASN A 58 15.15 -5.61 -7.47
N ALA A 59 15.44 -6.70 -6.78
CA ALA A 59 16.15 -7.86 -7.31
C ALA A 59 15.71 -9.12 -6.57
N THR A 60 16.25 -10.26 -7.00
CA THR A 60 16.07 -11.54 -6.32
C THR A 60 17.45 -12.13 -6.07
N THR A 61 17.66 -12.73 -4.90
CA THR A 61 18.92 -13.43 -4.61
C THR A 61 19.07 -14.69 -5.45
N ASP A 62 20.30 -15.01 -5.83
CA ASP A 62 20.65 -16.27 -6.46
C ASP A 62 20.75 -17.43 -5.43
N ALA A 63 21.11 -18.63 -5.90
CA ALA A 63 21.26 -19.82 -5.06
C ALA A 63 22.30 -19.69 -3.93
N SER A 64 23.25 -18.76 -4.07
CA SER A 64 24.26 -18.45 -3.05
C SER A 64 23.85 -17.31 -2.11
N GLY A 65 22.62 -16.80 -2.24
CA GLY A 65 22.12 -15.67 -1.46
C GLY A 65 22.65 -14.33 -1.91
N LYS A 66 23.22 -14.24 -3.12
CA LYS A 66 23.84 -13.02 -3.64
C LYS A 66 22.88 -12.28 -4.57
N ALA A 67 22.93 -10.96 -4.55
CA ALA A 67 22.22 -10.10 -5.48
C ALA A 67 23.09 -8.90 -5.86
N THR A 68 23.01 -8.50 -7.12
CA THR A 68 23.67 -7.29 -7.63
C THR A 68 22.61 -6.30 -8.07
N VAL A 69 22.70 -5.06 -7.59
CA VAL A 69 21.76 -3.98 -7.91
C VAL A 69 22.52 -2.69 -8.16
N SER A 70 22.01 -1.85 -9.06
CA SER A 70 22.54 -0.51 -9.29
C SER A 70 21.62 0.53 -8.66
N VAL A 71 22.21 1.56 -8.05
CA VAL A 71 21.51 2.70 -7.44
C VAL A 71 21.98 3.99 -8.12
N SER A 72 21.13 5.01 -8.16
CA SER A 72 21.40 6.22 -8.95
C SER A 72 22.38 7.19 -8.30
N THR A 73 22.60 7.09 -6.97
CA THR A 73 23.41 8.04 -6.20
C THR A 73 24.15 7.35 -5.07
N THR A 74 25.17 8.01 -4.54
CA THR A 74 25.78 7.65 -3.25
C THR A 74 24.89 8.11 -2.08
N GLY A 75 24.95 7.42 -0.95
CA GLY A 75 24.17 7.77 0.25
C GLY A 75 23.65 6.56 1.02
N LEU A 76 22.72 6.82 1.94
CA LEU A 76 22.08 5.79 2.77
C LEU A 76 20.91 5.14 2.03
N TYR A 77 20.91 3.82 2.01
CA TYR A 77 19.86 3.00 1.42
C TYR A 77 19.33 1.98 2.43
N ASN A 78 18.01 1.82 2.45
CA ASN A 78 17.35 0.77 3.22
C ASN A 78 17.19 -0.46 2.34
N ILE A 79 17.73 -1.58 2.79
CA ILE A 79 17.70 -2.84 2.06
C ILE A 79 16.77 -3.78 2.80
N LEU A 80 15.67 -4.15 2.14
CA LEU A 80 14.68 -5.09 2.66
C LEU A 80 14.73 -6.39 1.85
N ALA A 81 15.07 -7.50 2.49
CA ALA A 81 14.93 -8.84 1.91
C ALA A 81 13.77 -9.58 2.57
N ALA A 82 12.96 -10.29 1.78
CA ALA A 82 11.87 -11.11 2.30
C ALA A 82 12.24 -12.59 2.25
N GLY A 83 12.33 -13.21 3.43
CA GLY A 83 12.45 -14.66 3.57
C GLY A 83 11.08 -15.33 3.74
N SER A 84 11.10 -16.64 4.03
CA SER A 84 9.88 -17.39 4.31
C SER A 84 9.34 -17.06 5.70
N GLY A 85 8.40 -16.11 5.77
CA GLY A 85 7.73 -15.70 7.02
C GLY A 85 8.47 -14.62 7.83
N TYR A 86 9.59 -14.10 7.33
CA TYR A 86 10.37 -13.06 7.98
C TYR A 86 10.94 -12.06 6.97
N TYR A 87 11.39 -10.91 7.48
CA TYR A 87 12.09 -9.89 6.72
C TYR A 87 13.45 -9.61 7.35
N ILE A 88 14.41 -9.20 6.51
CA ILE A 88 15.70 -8.65 6.94
C ILE A 88 15.72 -7.20 6.49
N LEU A 89 15.96 -6.27 7.41
CA LEU A 89 16.08 -4.85 7.13
C LEU A 89 17.41 -4.32 7.66
N THR A 90 18.21 -3.75 6.76
CA THR A 90 19.48 -3.09 7.10
C THR A 90 19.60 -1.76 6.37
N VAL A 91 20.45 -0.88 6.90
CA VAL A 91 20.78 0.40 6.26
C VAL A 91 22.24 0.35 5.85
N LEU A 92 22.50 0.56 4.56
CA LEU A 92 23.84 0.57 3.99
C LEU A 92 24.21 1.97 3.50
N ASN A 93 25.44 2.39 3.79
CA ASN A 93 26.02 3.61 3.24
C ASN A 93 26.82 3.30 1.97
N VAL A 94 26.35 3.79 0.83
CA VAL A 94 26.98 3.62 -0.48
C VAL A 94 27.89 4.81 -0.72
N ALA A 95 29.18 4.64 -0.41
CA ALA A 95 30.16 5.72 -0.50
C ALA A 95 31.03 5.68 -1.77
N ALA A 96 30.98 4.59 -2.53
CA ALA A 96 31.82 4.36 -3.70
C ALA A 96 31.02 3.82 -4.90
N SER A 97 31.62 3.85 -6.08
CA SER A 97 31.04 3.30 -7.33
C SER A 97 30.75 1.80 -7.25
N SER A 98 31.42 1.07 -6.36
CA SER A 98 31.07 -0.31 -6.01
C SER A 98 31.10 -0.50 -4.50
N THR A 99 30.06 -1.11 -3.95
CA THR A 99 29.97 -1.45 -2.52
C THR A 99 29.60 -2.92 -2.39
N THR A 100 30.37 -3.67 -1.61
CA THR A 100 30.06 -5.07 -1.28
C THR A 100 29.69 -5.17 0.19
N ALA A 101 28.59 -5.84 0.50
CA ALA A 101 28.13 -6.02 1.87
C ALA A 101 27.61 -7.44 2.11
N THR A 102 27.98 -8.01 3.24
CA THR A 102 27.40 -9.26 3.75
C THR A 102 26.43 -8.93 4.86
N ILE A 103 25.19 -9.37 4.70
CA ILE A 103 24.06 -9.11 5.58
C ILE A 103 23.71 -10.45 6.24
N ASP A 104 24.20 -10.64 7.46
CA ASP A 104 24.03 -11.88 8.20
C ASP A 104 22.93 -11.77 9.26
N ALA A 105 21.74 -12.30 8.93
CA ALA A 105 20.60 -12.28 9.85
C ALA A 105 20.79 -13.18 11.07
N SER A 106 21.72 -14.15 11.03
CA SER A 106 22.01 -15.01 12.20
C SER A 106 22.74 -14.25 13.32
N ALA A 107 23.36 -13.11 12.98
CA ALA A 107 24.00 -12.20 13.93
C ALA A 107 23.10 -11.00 14.31
N MET A 108 21.91 -10.89 13.73
CA MET A 108 20.96 -9.82 14.00
C MET A 108 19.99 -10.17 15.14
N TYR A 109 19.36 -9.16 15.71
CA TYR A 109 18.25 -9.38 16.64
C TYR A 109 16.92 -9.45 15.90
N LYS A 110 16.04 -10.27 16.44
CA LYS A 110 14.70 -10.53 15.91
C LYS A 110 13.67 -9.69 16.64
N VAL A 111 12.84 -8.98 15.87
CA VAL A 111 11.66 -8.26 16.36
C VAL A 111 10.41 -8.92 15.78
N ASP A 112 9.64 -9.60 16.62
CA ASP A 112 8.35 -10.16 16.19
C ASP A 112 7.30 -9.04 16.19
N ILE A 113 6.72 -8.75 15.04
CA ILE A 113 5.74 -7.69 14.86
C ILE A 113 4.38 -8.34 14.66
N LEU A 114 3.53 -8.28 15.68
CA LEU A 114 2.29 -9.05 15.76
C LEU A 114 1.06 -8.14 15.80
N SER A 115 -0.06 -8.67 15.33
CA SER A 115 -1.37 -8.00 15.40
C SER A 115 -2.48 -9.00 15.69
N THR A 116 -3.36 -8.66 16.65
CA THR A 116 -4.52 -9.49 16.98
C THR A 116 -5.71 -9.22 16.06
N LEU A 117 -6.54 -10.24 15.82
CA LEU A 117 -7.78 -10.21 15.03
C LEU A 117 -7.61 -9.97 13.52
N LYS A 118 -6.68 -9.10 13.12
CA LYS A 118 -6.46 -8.73 11.73
C LYS A 118 -4.98 -8.45 11.47
N SER A 119 -4.44 -9.06 10.42
CA SER A 119 -3.15 -8.64 9.87
C SER A 119 -3.27 -7.28 9.20
N VAL A 120 -2.34 -6.38 9.52
CA VAL A 120 -2.32 -4.99 9.06
C VAL A 120 -0.95 -4.65 8.49
N ASP A 121 -0.88 -3.59 7.68
CA ASP A 121 0.40 -3.08 7.18
C ASP A 121 0.96 -2.04 8.16
N VAL A 122 2.03 -2.41 8.86
CA VAL A 122 2.79 -1.54 9.76
C VAL A 122 3.89 -0.84 8.97
N LYS A 123 4.10 0.45 9.24
CA LYS A 123 5.24 1.18 8.67
C LYS A 123 6.43 1.06 9.60
N VAL A 124 7.56 0.66 9.06
CA VAL A 124 8.83 0.52 9.77
C VAL A 124 9.80 1.56 9.24
N SER A 125 10.48 2.25 10.14
CA SER A 125 11.56 3.19 9.82
C SER A 125 12.76 2.93 10.70
N ARG A 126 13.95 3.22 10.17
CA ARG A 126 15.24 3.07 10.85
C ARG A 126 15.70 4.42 11.38
N GLY A 127 16.40 4.44 12.51
CA GLY A 127 16.90 5.67 13.13
C GLY A 127 17.82 6.47 12.21
N GLU A 128 18.57 5.77 11.35
CA GLU A 128 19.45 6.39 10.35
C GLU A 128 18.67 7.06 9.21
N THR A 129 17.44 6.61 8.96
CA THR A 129 16.58 6.99 7.83
C THR A 129 15.12 7.14 8.31
N PRO A 130 14.83 8.08 9.24
CA PRO A 130 13.52 8.16 9.91
C PRO A 130 12.36 8.48 8.96
N ASN A 131 12.65 9.07 7.80
CA ASN A 131 11.68 9.38 6.78
C ASN A 131 11.32 8.16 5.90
N ALA A 132 12.17 7.12 5.88
CA ALA A 132 11.94 5.93 5.09
C ALA A 132 10.93 5.00 5.76
N LYS A 133 9.65 5.25 5.48
CA LYS A 133 8.52 4.47 6.02
C LYS A 133 8.22 3.25 5.13
N ILE A 134 8.82 2.11 5.46
CA ILE A 134 8.70 0.87 4.72
C ILE A 134 7.52 0.05 5.26
N GLY A 135 6.55 -0.26 4.42
CA GLY A 135 5.40 -1.09 4.80
C GLY A 135 5.75 -2.57 4.94
N LEU A 136 5.41 -3.18 6.07
CA LEU A 136 5.47 -4.62 6.32
C LEU A 136 4.11 -5.12 6.81
N THR A 137 3.76 -6.36 6.50
CA THR A 137 2.54 -6.97 7.05
C THR A 137 2.84 -7.59 8.41
N THR A 138 2.01 -7.31 9.41
CA THR A 138 2.13 -7.89 10.77
C THR A 138 1.96 -9.42 10.78
N ASN A 139 2.31 -10.04 11.90
CA ASN A 139 2.45 -11.48 12.12
C ASN A 139 3.66 -12.05 11.36
N THR A 140 4.75 -11.28 11.40
CA THR A 140 6.05 -11.62 10.80
C THR A 140 7.19 -11.26 11.76
N SER A 141 8.35 -11.84 11.54
CA SER A 141 9.58 -11.48 12.24
C SER A 141 10.43 -10.55 11.39
N LEU A 142 11.01 -9.53 12.00
CA LEU A 142 11.96 -8.61 11.38
C LEU A 142 13.34 -8.80 12.01
N TYR A 143 14.33 -9.15 11.20
CA TYR A 143 15.74 -9.18 11.59
C TYR A 143 16.40 -7.86 11.22
N THR A 144 17.13 -7.26 12.16
CA THR A 144 17.74 -5.96 11.95
C THR A 144 18.98 -5.75 12.81
N ASP A 145 19.83 -4.80 12.41
CA ASP A 145 21.17 -4.61 12.99
C ASP A 145 21.11 -4.24 14.48
N ALA A 146 22.00 -4.84 15.28
CA ALA A 146 22.12 -4.57 16.70
C ALA A 146 22.56 -3.11 16.99
N GLY A 147 22.08 -2.55 18.10
CA GLY A 147 22.39 -1.20 18.55
C GLY A 147 21.70 -0.08 17.74
N LYS A 148 20.82 -0.43 16.80
CA LYS A 148 20.06 0.52 15.98
C LYS A 148 18.67 0.73 16.54
N THR A 149 18.06 1.87 16.24
CA THR A 149 16.67 2.14 16.63
C THR A 149 15.73 1.84 15.47
N ILE A 150 14.62 1.18 15.76
CA ILE A 150 13.50 1.05 14.82
C ILE A 150 12.27 1.77 15.37
N THR A 151 11.50 2.35 14.47
CA THR A 151 10.19 2.93 14.79
C THR A 151 9.12 2.21 13.99
N LEU A 152 8.11 1.71 14.70
CA LEU A 152 6.94 1.02 14.17
C LEU A 152 5.73 1.94 14.29
N GLU A 153 5.09 2.26 13.17
CA GLU A 153 3.87 3.04 13.10
C GLU A 153 2.73 2.12 12.62
N PHE A 154 1.88 1.74 13.56
CA PHE A 154 0.69 0.94 13.30
C PHE A 154 -0.47 1.85 12.83
N PRO A 155 -1.35 1.34 11.96
CA PRO A 155 -2.56 2.08 11.59
C PRO A 155 -3.47 2.23 12.82
N SER A 156 -3.98 3.45 13.04
CA SER A 156 -4.95 3.69 14.13
C SER A 156 -6.27 2.96 13.92
N GLN A 157 -6.62 2.67 12.67
CA GLN A 157 -7.76 1.85 12.31
C GLN A 157 -7.57 1.19 10.94
N VAL A 158 -8.17 0.01 10.76
CA VAL A 158 -8.20 -0.72 9.49
C VAL A 158 -9.63 -1.15 9.18
N SER A 159 -10.13 -0.78 8.01
CA SER A 159 -11.49 -1.13 7.57
C SER A 159 -11.48 -2.49 6.86
N ALA A 160 -12.36 -3.40 7.28
CA ALA A 160 -12.65 -4.62 6.55
C ALA A 160 -14.11 -5.01 6.78
N PHE A 161 -14.94 -4.73 5.76
CA PHE A 161 -16.39 -4.88 5.84
C PHE A 161 -16.81 -6.27 6.37
N PRO A 162 -17.76 -6.35 7.32
CA PRO A 162 -18.60 -5.27 7.86
C PRO A 162 -18.03 -4.52 9.07
N TYR A 163 -16.73 -4.68 9.36
CA TYR A 163 -16.09 -4.16 10.58
C TYR A 163 -15.01 -3.10 10.29
N VAL A 164 -14.68 -2.35 11.34
CA VAL A 164 -13.49 -1.53 11.46
C VAL A 164 -12.73 -2.03 12.68
N TYR A 165 -11.44 -2.27 12.50
CA TYR A 165 -10.53 -2.68 13.56
C TYR A 165 -9.80 -1.44 14.06
N LYS A 166 -10.10 -0.99 15.28
CA LYS A 166 -9.45 0.19 15.89
C LYS A 166 -8.29 -0.25 16.78
N LEU A 167 -7.14 0.41 16.66
CA LEU A 167 -6.02 0.16 17.54
C LEU A 167 -6.41 0.58 18.96
N ASN A 168 -6.34 -0.36 19.91
CA ASN A 168 -6.57 -0.09 21.32
C ASN A 168 -5.24 0.22 22.02
N LYS A 169 -4.28 -0.71 21.91
CA LYS A 169 -2.98 -0.60 22.57
C LYS A 169 -1.91 -1.38 21.85
N ILE A 170 -0.66 -1.02 22.09
CA ILE A 170 0.51 -1.79 21.69
C ILE A 170 1.25 -2.21 22.96
N VAL A 171 1.63 -3.49 23.03
CA VAL A 171 2.45 -4.05 24.11
C VAL A 171 3.82 -4.37 23.55
N TYR A 172 4.87 -3.85 24.19
CA TYR A 172 6.27 -4.07 23.82
C TYR A 172 7.14 -3.96 25.07
N ASP A 173 8.19 -4.78 25.16
CA ASP A 173 9.18 -4.75 26.26
C ASP A 173 8.55 -4.62 27.67
N SER A 174 7.51 -5.41 27.93
CA SER A 174 6.70 -5.38 29.17
C SER A 174 5.96 -4.06 29.46
N THR A 175 6.01 -3.09 28.55
CA THR A 175 5.28 -1.82 28.60
C THR A 175 4.05 -1.85 27.70
N THR A 176 3.12 -0.93 27.93
CA THR A 176 1.93 -0.73 27.10
C THR A 176 1.81 0.74 26.71
N THR A 177 1.46 1.00 25.46
CA THR A 177 1.16 2.34 24.96
C THR A 177 -0.16 2.37 24.19
N THR A 178 -0.85 3.51 24.25
CA THR A 178 -2.04 3.81 23.43
C THR A 178 -1.68 4.59 22.17
N ASN A 179 -0.43 5.04 22.04
CA ASN A 179 0.05 5.67 20.82
C ASN A 179 0.12 4.64 19.70
N ASN A 180 -0.05 5.10 18.46
CA ASN A 180 0.07 4.25 17.29
C ASN A 180 1.53 4.04 16.85
N THR A 181 2.48 4.67 17.55
CA THR A 181 3.91 4.58 17.29
C THR A 181 4.66 3.99 18.48
N VAL A 182 5.66 3.16 18.17
CA VAL A 182 6.60 2.58 19.13
C VAL A 182 8.00 2.70 18.57
N THR A 183 8.93 3.22 19.37
CA THR A 183 10.35 3.27 19.04
C THR A 183 11.11 2.38 20.01
N ILE A 184 11.91 1.45 19.48
CA ILE A 184 12.72 0.53 20.28
C ILE A 184 14.18 0.57 19.82
N ALA A 185 15.09 0.45 20.79
CA ALA A 185 16.50 0.18 20.53
C ALA A 185 16.71 -1.34 20.42
N VAL A 186 17.31 -1.78 19.32
CA VAL A 186 17.49 -3.18 18.98
C VAL A 186 18.73 -3.72 19.69
N ASN A 187 18.60 -3.98 20.99
CA ASN A 187 19.69 -4.49 21.84
C ASN A 187 19.51 -5.97 22.21
N ALA A 188 18.33 -6.52 21.97
CA ALA A 188 17.96 -7.90 22.21
C ALA A 188 16.77 -8.27 21.32
N ASN A 189 16.40 -9.56 21.29
CA ASN A 189 15.16 -9.98 20.64
C ASN A 189 13.95 -9.33 21.34
N ALA A 190 12.99 -8.86 20.55
CA ALA A 190 11.82 -8.15 21.05
C ALA A 190 10.53 -8.69 20.42
N VAL A 191 9.42 -8.49 21.12
CA VAL A 191 8.07 -8.79 20.61
C VAL A 191 7.24 -7.52 20.78
N VAL A 192 6.61 -7.11 19.68
CA VAL A 192 5.72 -5.95 19.64
C VAL A 192 4.36 -6.42 19.14
N THR A 193 3.35 -6.34 20.00
CA THR A 193 2.00 -6.82 19.69
C THR A 193 1.02 -5.66 19.70
N ALA A 194 0.39 -5.40 18.55
CA ALA A 194 -0.71 -4.46 18.44
C ALA A 194 -2.05 -5.16 18.70
N TYR A 195 -2.84 -4.60 19.61
CA TYR A 195 -4.17 -5.08 19.97
C TYR A 195 -5.22 -4.20 19.31
N TYR A 196 -6.04 -4.83 18.48
CA TYR A 196 -7.14 -4.18 17.79
C TYR A 196 -8.49 -4.60 18.39
N GLU A 197 -9.42 -3.67 18.42
CA GLU A 197 -10.81 -3.88 18.77
C GLU A 197 -11.68 -3.90 17.52
N LYS A 198 -12.57 -4.89 17.44
CA LYS A 198 -13.50 -5.04 16.33
C LYS A 198 -14.77 -4.23 16.60
N VAL A 199 -15.04 -3.25 15.75
CA VAL A 199 -16.21 -2.37 15.81
C VAL A 199 -17.02 -2.51 14.52
N LEU A 200 -18.36 -2.51 14.60
CA LEU A 200 -19.19 -2.50 13.39
C LEU A 200 -19.01 -1.18 12.63
N ILE A 201 -18.89 -1.24 11.30
CA ILE A 201 -18.63 -0.03 10.50
C ILE A 201 -19.72 1.03 10.69
N LEU A 202 -20.98 0.61 10.89
CA LEU A 202 -22.11 1.49 11.18
C LEU A 202 -21.92 2.35 12.45
N GLN A 203 -21.10 1.91 13.41
CA GLN A 203 -20.83 2.68 14.62
C GLN A 203 -19.71 3.72 14.44
N VAL A 204 -18.94 3.63 13.35
CA VAL A 204 -17.82 4.54 13.05
C VAL A 204 -18.17 5.51 11.93
N LEU A 205 -19.24 5.26 11.18
CA LEU A 205 -19.71 6.15 10.13
C LEU A 205 -20.15 7.51 10.73
N PRO A 206 -19.86 8.62 10.03
CA PRO A 206 -20.44 9.90 10.37
C PRO A 206 -21.98 9.83 10.41
N THR A 207 -22.61 10.54 11.36
CA THR A 207 -24.07 10.50 11.56
C THR A 207 -24.86 10.81 10.29
N TRP A 208 -24.38 11.72 9.45
CA TRP A 208 -25.05 12.08 8.18
C TRP A 208 -25.11 10.89 7.19
N VAL A 209 -24.08 10.03 7.14
CA VAL A 209 -24.08 8.84 6.28
C VAL A 209 -25.12 7.83 6.77
N LEU A 210 -25.27 7.70 8.10
CA LEU A 210 -26.28 6.83 8.70
C LEU A 210 -27.70 7.31 8.39
N ILE A 211 -27.94 8.63 8.41
CA ILE A 211 -29.23 9.22 8.03
C ILE A 211 -29.56 8.90 6.56
N VAL A 212 -28.60 9.07 5.66
CA VAL A 212 -28.79 8.73 4.23
C VAL A 212 -29.07 7.24 4.06
N PHE A 213 -28.32 6.36 4.74
CA PHE A 213 -28.53 4.92 4.67
C PHE A 213 -29.92 4.52 5.17
N ALA A 214 -30.39 5.11 6.27
CA ALA A 214 -31.75 4.91 6.77
C ALA A 214 -32.81 5.40 5.78
N ALA A 215 -32.62 6.57 5.16
CA ALA A 215 -33.53 7.10 4.15
C ALA A 215 -33.64 6.19 2.92
N VAL A 216 -32.51 5.64 2.44
CA VAL A 216 -32.49 4.67 1.34
C VAL A 216 -33.25 3.40 1.69
N ILE A 217 -33.10 2.88 2.91
CA ILE A 217 -33.87 1.71 3.38
C ILE A 217 -35.36 2.03 3.43
N ILE A 218 -35.76 3.19 3.94
CA ILE A 218 -37.17 3.61 4.01
C ILE A 218 -37.77 3.73 2.61
N ILE A 219 -37.05 4.31 1.65
CA ILE A 219 -37.50 4.41 0.25
C ILE A 219 -37.63 3.02 -0.36
N ALA A 220 -36.64 2.14 -0.18
CA ALA A 220 -36.67 0.78 -0.71
C ALA A 220 -37.86 -0.03 -0.14
N VAL A 221 -38.12 0.06 1.17
CA VAL A 221 -39.27 -0.56 1.82
C VAL A 221 -40.58 0.05 1.30
N GLY A 222 -40.64 1.37 1.11
CA GLY A 222 -41.78 2.04 0.50
C GLY A 222 -42.08 1.51 -0.90
N VAL A 223 -41.08 1.45 -1.77
CA VAL A 223 -41.23 0.92 -3.14
C VAL A 223 -41.76 -0.52 -3.10
N LEU A 224 -41.21 -1.40 -2.25
CA LEU A 224 -41.67 -2.78 -2.11
C LEU A 224 -43.12 -2.87 -1.58
N ALA A 225 -43.52 -2.02 -0.64
CA ALA A 225 -44.87 -2.01 -0.08
C ALA A 225 -45.94 -1.46 -1.05
N PHE A 226 -45.58 -0.51 -1.91
CA PHE A 226 -46.51 0.13 -2.85
C PHE A 226 -46.55 -0.52 -4.24
N ALA A 227 -45.51 -1.25 -4.66
CA ALA A 227 -45.45 -1.92 -5.97
C ALA A 227 -46.66 -2.84 -6.27
N PRO A 228 -47.15 -3.70 -5.34
CA PRO A 228 -48.29 -4.59 -5.63
C PRO A 228 -49.61 -3.84 -5.86
N ARG A 229 -49.78 -2.67 -5.21
CA ARG A 229 -51.02 -1.88 -5.30
C ARG A 229 -51.11 -1.09 -6.60
N MET A 230 -49.98 -0.60 -7.10
CA MET A 230 -49.94 0.11 -8.38
C MET A 230 -50.12 -0.83 -9.57
N ALA A 231 -49.49 -2.02 -9.54
CA ALA A 231 -49.68 -3.04 -10.58
C ALA A 231 -51.16 -3.46 -10.75
N LYS A 232 -51.89 -3.62 -9.64
CA LYS A 232 -53.31 -4.01 -9.67
C LYS A 232 -54.21 -2.94 -10.28
N LYS A 233 -53.92 -1.65 -10.05
CA LYS A 233 -54.68 -0.54 -10.65
C LYS A 233 -54.43 -0.40 -12.14
N VAL A 234 -53.18 -0.55 -12.59
CA VAL A 234 -52.82 -0.50 -14.02
C VAL A 234 -53.43 -1.67 -14.80
N ILE A 235 -53.43 -2.88 -14.24
CA ILE A 235 -54.10 -4.03 -14.87
C ILE A 235 -55.62 -3.80 -14.98
N LEU A 236 -56.24 -3.27 -13.93
CA LEU A 236 -57.68 -3.01 -13.93
C LEU A 236 -58.08 -1.92 -14.94
N SER A 237 -57.30 -0.85 -15.09
CA SER A 237 -57.58 0.17 -16.09
C SER A 237 -57.42 -0.33 -17.52
N ILE A 238 -56.45 -1.21 -17.80
CA ILE A 238 -56.30 -1.87 -19.11
C ILE A 238 -57.53 -2.77 -19.38
N MET A 239 -58.01 -3.52 -18.38
CA MET A 239 -59.22 -4.35 -18.50
C MET A 239 -60.52 -3.54 -18.67
N GLU A 240 -60.53 -2.29 -18.24
CA GLU A 240 -61.68 -1.39 -18.34
C GLU A 240 -61.73 -0.70 -19.72
N GLU A 241 -60.56 -0.33 -20.25
CA GLU A 241 -60.41 0.17 -21.62
C GLU A 241 -60.88 -0.89 -22.65
N ASP A 242 -60.43 -2.15 -22.53
CA ASP A 242 -60.87 -3.25 -23.38
C ASP A 242 -62.40 -3.48 -23.31
N ARG A 243 -63.02 -3.26 -22.15
CA ARG A 243 -64.48 -3.35 -22.01
C ARG A 243 -65.24 -2.23 -22.72
N GLU A 244 -64.69 -1.03 -22.79
CA GLU A 244 -65.29 0.06 -23.58
C GLU A 244 -65.18 -0.17 -25.09
N PHE A 245 -64.06 -0.71 -25.57
CA PHE A 245 -63.89 -1.04 -26.99
C PHE A 245 -64.89 -2.11 -27.47
N VAL A 246 -65.25 -3.08 -26.62
CA VAL A 246 -66.30 -4.07 -26.91
C VAL A 246 -67.69 -3.43 -26.98
N LYS A 247 -67.99 -2.45 -26.11
CA LYS A 247 -69.29 -1.74 -26.13
C LYS A 247 -69.45 -0.86 -27.38
N ARG A 248 -68.40 -0.15 -27.81
CA ARG A 248 -68.45 0.67 -29.04
C ARG A 248 -68.63 -0.17 -30.30
N LYS A 249 -68.00 -1.35 -30.38
CA LYS A 249 -68.23 -2.28 -31.52
C LYS A 249 -69.67 -2.78 -31.62
N ARG A 250 -70.35 -3.03 -30.50
CA ARG A 250 -71.80 -3.38 -30.53
C ARG A 250 -72.68 -2.21 -30.97
N PHE A 251 -72.33 -0.98 -30.56
CA PHE A 251 -73.11 0.21 -30.88
C PHE A 251 -72.98 0.62 -32.36
N VAL A 252 -71.81 0.42 -32.97
CA VAL A 252 -71.60 0.64 -34.42
C VAL A 252 -72.33 -0.44 -35.23
N LYS A 253 -72.26 -1.71 -34.83
CA LYS A 253 -72.95 -2.79 -35.52
C LYS A 253 -74.48 -2.64 -35.49
N GLY A 254 -75.05 -2.18 -34.38
CA GLY A 254 -76.50 -1.93 -34.29
C GLY A 254 -77.00 -0.72 -35.08
N ARG A 255 -76.11 0.10 -35.67
CA ARG A 255 -76.47 1.26 -36.48
C ARG A 255 -76.31 1.00 -38.00
N GLU A 256 -75.61 -0.07 -38.37
CA GLU A 256 -75.54 -0.55 -39.76
C GLU A 256 -76.76 -1.43 -40.13
N ASP A 257 -77.57 -1.84 -39.15
CA ASP A 257 -78.74 -2.69 -39.34
C ASP A 257 -80.07 -1.88 -39.49
N GLU A 258 -80.01 -0.54 -39.54
CA GLU A 258 -81.19 0.37 -39.61
C GLU A 258 -81.23 1.32 -40.85
N GLU A 259 -80.38 1.11 -41.86
CA GLU A 259 -80.53 1.69 -43.23
C GLU A 259 -80.89 0.60 -44.25
#